data_AF-A0A7S2JAE4-F1
#
_entry.id   AF-A0A7S2JAE4-F1
#
_cell.length_a   1.000
_cell.length_b   1.000
_cell.length_c   1.000
_cell.angle_alpha   90.00
_cell.angle_beta   90.00
_cell.angle_gamma   90.00
#
_symmetry.space_group_name_H-M   'P 1'
#
loop_
_entity.id
_entity.type
_entity.pdbx_description
1 polymer ?
#
loop_
_entity_poly.entity_id
_entity_poly.type
_entity_poly.pdbx_seq_one_letter_code
_entity_poly.pdbx_strand_id
1 'polypeptide(L)'
;EGPPLYINMPPVSGALAWVQGLIRRLVDPMRSLSTVLRLMEDTDEVKDVNRMFESIMQSLHEYEDTMFESWMGTVDGTLDEKLTLPLLTRDPKSQEISVNFDAQLTKLLSECKYFVIQKKNIPEVAQDLYRSAETFRVQTANLALIQNMYNEMLRKMIDVEKPLLKGLMKAIDKLLDKGLKQLVWKSPDVDKESFISETNGLVVEAYKTLNEMKVNMKSIISILNKWTASPLIARNSMSKTYNFASYMEEHAKFLENRQKDITDGGKEIHSYLKASNEVLKVSKGAPAWRAYVEHMNGILVAGIADTVVASLAFLLGQIDPKQITE
;
A
#
# COMPACT_ATOMS: atom_id res chain seq x y z
N GLU A 1 -23.44 -14.60 -24.69
CA GLU A 1 -22.99 -13.29 -24.16
C GLU A 1 -23.70 -13.08 -22.83
N GLY A 2 -22.98 -12.67 -21.77
CA GLY A 2 -23.58 -12.45 -20.45
C GLY A 2 -24.36 -11.13 -20.38
N PRO A 3 -25.20 -10.91 -19.35
CA PRO A 3 -25.95 -9.68 -19.21
C PRO A 3 -25.01 -8.47 -19.01
N PRO A 4 -25.43 -7.25 -19.41
CA PRO A 4 -24.66 -6.05 -19.16
C PRO A 4 -24.64 -5.74 -17.66
N LEU A 5 -23.49 -5.96 -17.03
CA LEU A 5 -23.30 -5.73 -15.59
C LEU A 5 -22.69 -4.35 -15.33
N TYR A 6 -23.11 -3.70 -14.25
CA TYR A 6 -22.46 -2.48 -13.76
C TYR A 6 -21.06 -2.81 -13.20
N ILE A 7 -20.18 -1.81 -13.22
CA ILE A 7 -18.84 -1.91 -12.64
C ILE A 7 -18.96 -2.30 -11.15
N ASN A 8 -18.15 -3.25 -10.70
CA ASN A 8 -18.13 -3.81 -9.34
C ASN A 8 -19.35 -4.65 -8.91
N MET A 9 -20.24 -5.02 -9.84
CA MET A 9 -21.29 -6.02 -9.55
C MET A 9 -20.71 -7.44 -9.63
N PRO A 10 -21.00 -8.30 -8.64
CA PRO A 10 -20.69 -9.72 -8.75
C PRO A 10 -21.46 -10.35 -9.92
N PRO A 11 -20.87 -11.29 -10.65
CA PRO A 11 -21.44 -11.79 -11.90
C PRO A 11 -22.77 -12.54 -11.75
N VAL A 12 -22.97 -13.30 -10.67
CA VAL A 12 -24.21 -14.09 -10.52
C VAL A 12 -25.33 -13.20 -10.00
N SER A 13 -25.14 -12.56 -8.84
CA SER A 13 -26.11 -11.65 -8.22
C SER A 13 -26.42 -10.47 -9.12
N GLY A 14 -25.45 -10.01 -9.91
CA GLY A 14 -25.64 -8.96 -10.89
C GLY A 14 -26.49 -9.42 -12.08
N ALA A 15 -26.27 -10.63 -12.59
CA ALA A 15 -27.12 -11.21 -13.62
C ALA A 15 -28.56 -11.40 -13.12
N LEU A 16 -28.72 -11.88 -11.88
CA LEU A 16 -30.01 -12.01 -11.22
C LEU A 16 -30.71 -10.65 -11.05
N ALA A 17 -29.98 -9.62 -10.62
CA ALA A 17 -30.52 -8.26 -10.52
C ALA A 17 -30.98 -7.70 -11.88
N TRP A 18 -30.24 -8.01 -12.95
CA TRP A 18 -30.62 -7.64 -14.32
C TRP A 18 -31.92 -8.33 -14.74
N VAL A 19 -32.04 -9.64 -14.53
CA VAL A 19 -33.27 -10.40 -14.82
C VAL A 19 -34.45 -9.88 -13.99
N GLN A 20 -34.27 -9.62 -12.70
CA GLN A 20 -35.30 -9.03 -11.84
C GLN A 20 -35.72 -7.65 -12.33
N GLY A 21 -34.80 -6.86 -12.89
CA GLY A 21 -35.10 -5.59 -13.56
C GLY A 21 -35.98 -5.77 -14.80
N LEU A 22 -35.69 -6.77 -15.64
CA LEU A 22 -36.51 -7.11 -16.80
C LEU A 22 -37.91 -7.58 -16.41
N ILE A 23 -38.01 -8.44 -15.40
CA ILE A 23 -39.28 -8.91 -14.86
C ILE A 23 -40.14 -7.73 -14.41
N ARG A 24 -39.58 -6.81 -13.59
CA ARG A 24 -40.32 -5.61 -13.14
C ARG A 24 -40.80 -4.77 -14.31
N ARG A 25 -39.95 -4.55 -15.31
CA ARG A 25 -40.27 -3.78 -16.51
C ARG A 25 -41.38 -4.42 -17.36
N LEU A 26 -41.53 -5.74 -17.34
CA LEU A 26 -42.61 -6.47 -18.03
C LEU A 26 -43.90 -6.50 -17.20
N VAL A 27 -43.78 -6.66 -15.88
CA VAL A 27 -44.93 -6.75 -14.97
C VAL A 27 -45.70 -5.43 -14.88
N ASP A 28 -45.01 -4.27 -14.87
CA ASP A 28 -45.68 -2.98 -14.71
C ASP A 28 -46.68 -2.67 -15.85
N PRO A 29 -46.31 -2.79 -17.15
CA PRO A 29 -47.26 -2.65 -18.25
C PRO A 29 -48.40 -3.67 -18.22
N MET A 30 -48.11 -4.94 -17.94
CA MET A 30 -49.16 -5.97 -17.84
C MET A 30 -50.15 -5.67 -16.71
N ARG A 31 -49.67 -5.15 -15.58
CA ARG A 31 -50.53 -4.72 -14.48
C ARG A 31 -51.43 -3.57 -14.91
N SER A 32 -50.90 -2.56 -15.61
CA SER A 32 -51.70 -1.44 -16.12
C SER A 32 -52.73 -1.88 -17.17
N LEU A 33 -52.38 -2.84 -18.02
CA LEU A 33 -53.26 -3.36 -19.07
C LEU A 33 -54.28 -4.37 -18.55
N SER A 34 -54.09 -4.95 -17.36
CA SER A 34 -54.93 -6.03 -16.80
C SER A 34 -56.43 -5.77 -16.89
N THR A 35 -56.90 -4.56 -16.57
CA THR A 35 -58.32 -4.20 -16.64
C THR A 35 -58.86 -4.24 -18.07
N VAL A 36 -58.07 -3.77 -19.04
CA VAL A 36 -58.43 -3.74 -20.46
C VAL A 36 -58.38 -5.15 -21.05
N LEU A 37 -57.32 -5.91 -20.75
CA LEU A 37 -57.17 -7.30 -21.18
C LEU A 37 -58.34 -8.17 -20.68
N ARG A 38 -58.81 -7.95 -19.44
CA ARG A 38 -59.97 -8.66 -18.88
C ARG A 38 -61.28 -8.35 -19.60
N LEU A 39 -61.45 -7.16 -20.17
CA LEU A 39 -62.65 -6.79 -20.94
C LEU A 39 -62.66 -7.45 -22.33
N MET A 40 -61.52 -7.90 -22.82
CA MET A 40 -61.33 -8.47 -24.16
C MET A 40 -60.74 -9.88 -24.11
N GLU A 41 -60.98 -10.60 -23.00
CA GLU A 41 -60.35 -11.90 -22.71
C GLU A 41 -60.59 -12.97 -23.78
N ASP A 42 -61.74 -12.89 -24.45
CA ASP A 42 -62.12 -13.84 -25.50
C ASP A 42 -61.42 -13.62 -26.84
N THR A 43 -60.75 -12.47 -27.05
CA THR A 43 -60.10 -12.17 -28.33
C THR A 43 -58.75 -12.89 -28.47
N ASP A 44 -58.39 -13.22 -29.71
CA ASP A 44 -57.15 -13.95 -29.98
C ASP A 44 -55.92 -13.09 -29.66
N GLU A 45 -56.02 -11.76 -29.79
CA GLU A 45 -54.93 -10.84 -29.45
C GLU A 45 -54.59 -10.85 -27.96
N VAL A 46 -55.59 -10.91 -27.07
CA VAL A 46 -55.35 -10.97 -25.62
C VAL A 46 -54.72 -12.31 -25.23
N LYS A 47 -55.18 -13.41 -25.83
CA LYS A 47 -54.58 -14.74 -25.61
C LYS A 47 -53.13 -14.79 -26.07
N ASP A 48 -52.80 -14.19 -27.21
CA ASP A 48 -51.44 -14.10 -27.71
C ASP A 48 -50.53 -13.25 -26.81
N VAL A 49 -51.02 -12.09 -26.33
CA VAL A 49 -50.28 -11.24 -25.39
C VAL A 49 -50.01 -11.99 -24.08
N ASN A 50 -51.00 -12.66 -23.50
CA ASN A 50 -50.83 -13.42 -22.27
C ASN A 50 -49.84 -14.58 -22.45
N ARG A 51 -49.98 -15.36 -23.54
CA ARG A 51 -49.05 -16.45 -23.86
C ARG A 51 -47.62 -15.94 -24.02
N MET A 52 -47.42 -14.82 -24.72
CA MET A 52 -46.10 -14.22 -24.88
C MET A 52 -45.51 -13.76 -23.55
N PHE A 53 -46.32 -13.08 -22.72
CA PHE A 53 -45.90 -12.63 -21.40
C PHE A 53 -45.51 -13.81 -20.50
N GLU A 54 -46.34 -14.85 -20.42
CA GLU A 54 -46.07 -16.07 -19.66
C GLU A 54 -44.80 -16.77 -20.16
N SER A 55 -44.63 -16.90 -21.47
CA SER A 55 -43.44 -17.53 -22.07
C SER A 55 -42.15 -16.77 -21.74
N ILE A 56 -42.18 -15.43 -21.77
CA ILE A 56 -41.01 -14.61 -21.43
C ILE A 56 -40.73 -14.69 -19.93
N MET A 57 -41.77 -14.57 -19.09
CA MET A 57 -41.63 -14.68 -17.64
C MET A 57 -41.04 -16.03 -17.22
N GLN A 58 -41.53 -17.13 -17.81
CA GLN A 58 -41.00 -18.47 -17.58
C GLN A 58 -39.51 -18.55 -17.95
N SER A 59 -39.13 -18.05 -19.14
CA SER A 59 -37.73 -18.04 -19.59
C SER A 59 -36.81 -17.23 -18.66
N LEU A 60 -37.31 -16.11 -18.14
CA LEU A 60 -36.56 -15.25 -17.20
C LEU A 60 -36.36 -15.94 -15.84
N HIS A 61 -37.40 -16.61 -15.31
CA HIS A 61 -37.29 -17.38 -14.07
C HIS A 61 -36.39 -18.60 -14.21
N GLU A 62 -36.49 -19.35 -15.31
CA GLU A 62 -35.60 -20.49 -15.59
C GLU A 62 -34.12 -20.06 -15.64
N TYR A 63 -33.83 -18.92 -16.25
CA TYR A 63 -32.48 -18.37 -16.24
C TYR A 63 -32.03 -17.99 -14.82
N GLU A 64 -32.90 -17.36 -14.02
CA GLU A 64 -32.62 -16.98 -12.64
C GLU A 64 -32.28 -18.19 -11.78
N ASP A 65 -33.08 -19.25 -11.90
CA ASP A 65 -32.93 -20.51 -11.15
C ASP A 65 -31.67 -21.26 -11.59
N THR A 66 -31.45 -21.42 -12.90
CA THR A 66 -30.26 -22.09 -13.45
C THR A 66 -28.97 -21.41 -12.97
N MET A 67 -28.91 -20.08 -12.99
CA MET A 67 -27.74 -19.32 -12.55
C MET A 67 -27.52 -19.44 -11.05
N PHE A 68 -28.59 -19.41 -10.25
CA PHE A 68 -28.50 -19.54 -8.80
C PHE A 68 -28.11 -20.96 -8.38
N GLU A 69 -28.68 -21.99 -9.00
CA GLU A 69 -28.33 -23.40 -8.78
C GLU A 69 -26.88 -23.70 -9.16
N SER A 70 -26.43 -23.19 -10.30
CA SER A 70 -25.03 -23.30 -10.71
C SER A 70 -24.10 -22.65 -9.68
N TRP A 71 -24.47 -21.50 -9.13
CA TRP A 71 -23.68 -20.87 -8.06
C TRP A 71 -23.66 -21.74 -6.81
N MET A 72 -24.81 -22.22 -6.34
CA MET A 72 -24.90 -23.09 -5.16
C MET A 72 -24.01 -24.33 -5.29
N GLY A 73 -23.98 -24.98 -6.46
CA GLY A 73 -23.13 -26.14 -6.71
C GLY A 73 -21.62 -25.86 -6.65
N THR A 74 -21.20 -24.60 -6.73
CA THR A 74 -19.78 -24.21 -6.63
C THR A 74 -19.35 -23.74 -5.24
N VAL A 75 -20.30 -23.39 -4.37
CA VAL A 75 -20.02 -22.78 -3.06
C VAL A 75 -19.18 -23.70 -2.19
N ASP A 76 -19.65 -24.91 -1.93
CA ASP A 76 -19.02 -25.81 -0.95
C ASP A 76 -17.58 -26.16 -1.33
N GLY A 77 -17.35 -26.54 -2.59
CA GLY A 77 -16.00 -26.84 -3.10
C GLY A 77 -15.06 -25.64 -3.02
N THR A 78 -15.55 -24.44 -3.31
CA THR A 78 -14.75 -23.21 -3.21
C THR A 78 -14.37 -22.93 -1.75
N LEU A 79 -15.29 -23.08 -0.81
CA LEU A 79 -15.03 -22.81 0.60
C LEU A 79 -14.05 -23.80 1.21
N ASP A 80 -14.24 -25.09 0.95
CA ASP A 80 -13.35 -26.15 1.45
C ASP A 80 -11.92 -25.99 0.92
N GLU A 81 -11.77 -25.66 -0.36
CA GLU A 81 -10.45 -25.45 -0.97
C GLU A 81 -9.82 -24.13 -0.51
N LYS A 82 -10.54 -23.01 -0.58
CA LYS A 82 -9.93 -21.68 -0.39
C LYS A 82 -9.74 -21.30 1.07
N LEU A 83 -10.57 -21.78 2.00
CA LEU A 83 -10.38 -21.50 3.43
C LEU A 83 -9.26 -22.33 4.06
N THR A 84 -8.80 -23.38 3.38
CA THR A 84 -7.63 -24.18 3.82
C THR A 84 -6.31 -23.59 3.36
N LEU A 85 -6.33 -22.52 2.57
CA LEU A 85 -5.11 -21.82 2.18
C LEU A 85 -4.47 -21.10 3.37
N PRO A 86 -3.13 -21.01 3.41
CA PRO A 86 -2.42 -20.27 4.45
C PRO A 86 -2.79 -18.79 4.40
N LEU A 87 -2.63 -18.06 5.51
CA LEU A 87 -2.97 -16.63 5.58
C LEU A 87 -2.06 -15.77 4.68
N LEU A 88 -0.80 -16.18 4.54
CA LEU A 88 0.23 -15.48 3.78
C LEU A 88 0.87 -16.41 2.75
N THR A 89 1.38 -15.83 1.68
CA THR A 89 2.34 -16.46 0.77
C THR A 89 3.65 -15.68 0.75
N ARG A 90 4.73 -16.32 0.30
CA ARG A 90 6.04 -15.68 0.14
C ARG A 90 6.59 -15.96 -1.26
N ASP A 91 7.01 -14.92 -1.96
CA ASP A 91 7.67 -15.07 -3.24
C ASP A 91 9.10 -15.62 -3.03
N PRO A 92 9.47 -16.76 -3.63
CA PRO A 92 10.80 -17.35 -3.45
C PRO A 92 11.94 -16.45 -3.95
N LYS A 93 11.69 -15.56 -4.93
CA LYS A 93 12.73 -14.70 -5.51
C LYS A 93 12.95 -13.44 -4.69
N SER A 94 11.92 -12.65 -4.47
CA SER A 94 12.01 -11.38 -3.75
C SER A 94 11.97 -11.53 -2.23
N GLN A 95 11.52 -12.69 -1.71
CA GLN A 95 11.25 -12.95 -0.30
C GLN A 95 10.12 -12.08 0.28
N GLU A 96 9.41 -11.33 -0.56
CA GLU A 96 8.24 -10.53 -0.18
C GLU A 96 7.06 -11.42 0.18
N ILE A 97 6.23 -10.94 1.11
CA ILE A 97 5.01 -11.61 1.51
C ILE A 97 3.79 -11.03 0.81
N SER A 98 2.73 -11.83 0.70
CA SER A 98 1.43 -11.39 0.18
C SER A 98 0.29 -12.01 0.99
N VAL A 99 -0.74 -11.23 1.29
CA VAL A 99 -1.99 -11.75 1.88
C VAL A 99 -2.63 -12.73 0.92
N ASN A 100 -2.86 -13.95 1.38
CA ASN A 100 -3.33 -15.05 0.55
C ASN A 100 -4.84 -15.25 0.70
N PHE A 101 -5.61 -14.18 0.54
CA PHE A 101 -7.06 -14.24 0.52
C PHE A 101 -7.54 -14.35 -0.92
N ASP A 102 -8.07 -15.52 -1.31
CA ASP A 102 -8.41 -15.82 -2.70
C ASP A 102 -9.53 -14.91 -3.22
N ALA A 103 -9.37 -14.39 -4.44
CA ALA A 103 -10.35 -13.51 -5.08
C ALA A 103 -11.73 -14.18 -5.24
N GLN A 104 -11.80 -15.51 -5.31
CA GLN A 104 -13.05 -16.25 -5.33
C GLN A 104 -13.81 -16.11 -4.01
N LEU A 105 -13.13 -16.03 -2.85
CA LEU A 105 -13.77 -15.77 -1.56
C LEU A 105 -14.33 -14.35 -1.50
N THR A 106 -13.57 -13.35 -1.98
CA THR A 106 -14.06 -11.96 -2.07
C THR A 106 -15.29 -11.86 -2.98
N LYS A 107 -15.27 -12.58 -4.10
CA LYS A 107 -16.41 -12.66 -5.02
C LYS A 107 -17.61 -13.29 -4.32
N LEU A 108 -17.44 -14.46 -3.71
CA LEU A 108 -18.51 -15.18 -3.01
C LEU A 108 -19.13 -14.37 -1.87
N LEU A 109 -18.31 -13.72 -1.03
CA LEU A 109 -18.79 -12.81 0.02
C LEU A 109 -19.61 -11.65 -0.56
N SER A 110 -19.20 -11.13 -1.71
CA SER A 110 -19.93 -10.08 -2.42
C SER A 110 -21.26 -10.60 -2.99
N GLU A 111 -21.26 -11.78 -3.61
CA GLU A 111 -22.48 -12.48 -4.09
C GLU A 111 -23.48 -12.67 -2.95
N CYS A 112 -23.04 -13.21 -1.80
CA CYS A 112 -23.86 -13.40 -0.60
C CYS A 112 -24.52 -12.10 -0.13
N LYS A 113 -23.78 -10.98 -0.08
CA LYS A 113 -24.33 -9.67 0.28
C LYS A 113 -25.54 -9.31 -0.58
N TYR A 114 -25.42 -9.47 -1.90
CA TYR A 114 -26.51 -9.13 -2.82
C TYR A 114 -27.65 -10.15 -2.78
N PHE A 115 -27.37 -11.44 -2.61
CA PHE A 115 -28.42 -12.44 -2.44
C PHE A 115 -29.27 -12.22 -1.19
N VAL A 116 -28.67 -11.76 -0.10
CA VAL A 116 -29.41 -11.34 1.10
C VAL A 116 -30.34 -10.16 0.78
N ILE A 117 -29.87 -9.15 0.03
CA ILE A 117 -30.69 -8.02 -0.42
C ILE A 117 -31.83 -8.48 -1.35
N GLN A 118 -31.55 -9.43 -2.23
CA GLN A 118 -32.51 -10.02 -3.17
C GLN A 118 -33.44 -11.05 -2.51
N LYS A 119 -33.27 -11.35 -1.21
CA LYS A 119 -34.04 -12.34 -0.45
C LYS A 119 -33.98 -13.75 -1.05
N LYS A 120 -32.83 -14.13 -1.62
CA LYS A 120 -32.57 -15.49 -2.09
C LYS A 120 -32.21 -16.41 -0.92
N ASN A 121 -32.64 -17.67 -1.02
CA ASN A 121 -32.34 -18.70 -0.02
C ASN A 121 -30.92 -19.24 -0.25
N ILE A 122 -29.92 -18.54 0.29
CA ILE A 122 -28.52 -18.98 0.21
C ILE A 122 -28.25 -20.19 1.13
N PRO A 123 -27.38 -21.14 0.74
CA PRO A 123 -26.99 -22.28 1.56
C PRO A 123 -26.43 -21.86 2.93
N GLU A 124 -26.64 -22.69 3.95
CA GLU A 124 -26.19 -22.41 5.33
C GLU A 124 -24.68 -22.15 5.41
N VAL A 125 -23.88 -22.93 4.68
CA VAL A 125 -22.42 -22.76 4.61
C VAL A 125 -22.01 -21.37 4.11
N ALA A 126 -22.71 -20.84 3.09
CA ALA A 126 -22.49 -19.49 2.58
C ALA A 126 -23.00 -18.40 3.55
N GLN A 127 -24.09 -18.66 4.28
CA GLN A 127 -24.58 -17.74 5.32
C GLN A 127 -23.56 -17.59 6.44
N ASP A 128 -23.00 -18.70 6.92
CA ASP A 128 -22.01 -18.69 7.99
C ASP A 128 -20.73 -17.96 7.59
N LEU A 129 -20.26 -18.18 6.36
CA LEU A 129 -19.15 -17.39 5.84
C LEU A 129 -19.47 -15.88 5.81
N TYR A 130 -20.67 -15.52 5.34
CA TYR A 130 -21.09 -14.13 5.26
C TYR A 130 -21.21 -13.46 6.64
N ARG A 131 -21.58 -14.21 7.68
CA ARG A 131 -21.55 -13.72 9.08
C ARG A 131 -20.13 -13.33 9.51
N SER A 132 -19.12 -14.05 9.04
CA SER A 132 -17.69 -13.77 9.29
C SER A 132 -17.06 -12.80 8.28
N ALA A 133 -17.83 -12.21 7.36
CA ALA A 133 -17.31 -11.33 6.30
C ALA A 133 -16.52 -10.14 6.85
N GLU A 134 -17.04 -9.50 7.90
CA GLU A 134 -16.39 -8.35 8.51
C GLU A 134 -15.08 -8.76 9.23
N THR A 135 -15.08 -9.93 9.87
CA THR A 135 -13.89 -10.50 10.49
C THR A 135 -12.78 -10.73 9.45
N PHE A 136 -13.10 -11.36 8.32
CA PHE A 136 -12.14 -11.53 7.23
C PHE A 136 -11.66 -10.19 6.66
N ARG A 137 -12.55 -9.20 6.52
CA ARG A 137 -12.19 -7.86 6.05
C ARG A 137 -11.18 -7.18 6.97
N VAL A 138 -11.39 -7.26 8.29
CA VAL A 138 -10.47 -6.68 9.28
C VAL A 138 -9.14 -7.43 9.30
N GLN A 139 -9.17 -8.76 9.29
CA GLN A 139 -7.96 -9.59 9.28
C GLN A 139 -7.11 -9.36 8.02
N THR A 140 -7.73 -9.36 6.83
CA THR A 140 -7.05 -9.07 5.56
C THR A 140 -6.45 -7.67 5.53
N ALA A 141 -7.17 -6.67 6.03
CA ALA A 141 -6.65 -5.30 6.12
C ALA A 141 -5.42 -5.21 7.05
N ASN A 142 -5.46 -5.84 8.23
CA ASN A 142 -4.32 -5.84 9.15
C ASN A 142 -3.11 -6.60 8.58
N LEU A 143 -3.33 -7.74 7.95
CA LEU A 143 -2.27 -8.49 7.26
C LEU A 143 -1.67 -7.68 6.09
N ALA A 144 -2.48 -6.89 5.38
CA ALA A 144 -2.00 -6.02 4.32
C ALA A 144 -1.11 -4.89 4.85
N LEU A 145 -1.41 -4.33 6.04
CA LEU A 145 -0.53 -3.35 6.69
C LEU A 145 0.84 -3.97 7.03
N ILE A 146 0.82 -5.17 7.63
CA ILE A 146 2.04 -5.95 7.94
C ILE A 146 2.85 -6.21 6.66
N GLN A 147 2.19 -6.70 5.61
CA GLN A 147 2.78 -6.93 4.29
C GLN A 147 3.47 -5.68 3.76
N ASN A 148 2.76 -4.56 3.72
CA ASN A 148 3.25 -3.32 3.12
C ASN A 148 4.51 -2.84 3.84
N MET A 149 4.48 -2.81 5.17
CA MET A 149 5.63 -2.38 5.97
C MET A 149 6.82 -3.34 5.84
N TYR A 150 6.58 -4.64 5.91
CA TYR A 150 7.63 -5.64 5.78
C TYR A 150 8.30 -5.60 4.41
N ASN A 151 7.52 -5.60 3.33
CA ASN A 151 8.04 -5.54 1.96
C ASN A 151 8.75 -4.21 1.69
N GLU A 152 8.24 -3.09 2.23
CA GLU A 152 8.92 -1.80 2.12
C GLU A 152 10.29 -1.80 2.81
N MET A 153 10.41 -2.41 4.00
CA MET A 153 11.72 -2.58 4.65
C MET A 153 12.67 -3.39 3.78
N LEU A 154 12.22 -4.52 3.21
CA LEU A 154 13.05 -5.34 2.33
C LEU A 154 13.58 -4.54 1.12
N ARG A 155 12.74 -3.70 0.51
CA ARG A 155 13.09 -2.91 -0.67
C ARG A 155 14.01 -1.72 -0.35
N LYS A 156 13.82 -1.05 0.79
CA LYS A 156 14.52 0.21 1.13
C LYS A 156 15.81 0.04 1.92
N MET A 157 16.02 -1.12 2.54
CA MET A 157 17.17 -1.36 3.40
C MET A 157 18.46 -1.51 2.58
N ILE A 158 19.45 -0.66 2.87
CA ILE A 158 20.77 -0.73 2.22
C ILE A 158 21.68 -1.74 2.93
N ASP A 159 22.77 -2.15 2.29
CA ASP A 159 23.62 -3.24 2.79
C ASP A 159 24.22 -2.99 4.17
N VAL A 160 24.49 -1.74 4.53
CA VAL A 160 25.00 -1.38 5.87
C VAL A 160 23.91 -1.36 6.95
N GLU A 161 22.63 -1.28 6.57
CA GLU A 161 21.49 -1.36 7.49
C GLU A 161 21.06 -2.81 7.74
N LYS A 162 21.23 -3.71 6.76
CA LYS A 162 20.83 -5.12 6.87
C LYS A 162 21.38 -5.82 8.13
N PRO A 163 22.67 -5.70 8.48
CA PRO A 163 23.20 -6.31 9.70
C PRO A 163 22.62 -5.73 10.99
N LEU A 164 22.25 -4.44 10.98
CA LEU A 164 21.69 -3.73 12.15
C LEU A 164 20.28 -4.22 12.47
N LEU A 165 19.43 -4.41 11.45
CA LEU A 165 18.06 -4.90 11.62
C LEU A 165 17.93 -6.43 11.57
N LYS A 166 19.02 -7.17 11.29
CA LYS A 166 19.00 -8.64 11.11
C LYS A 166 18.30 -9.39 12.24
N GLY A 167 18.50 -8.97 13.49
CA GLY A 167 17.84 -9.58 14.65
C GLY A 167 16.32 -9.43 14.62
N LEU A 168 15.85 -8.20 14.37
CA LEU A 168 14.42 -7.88 14.25
C LEU A 168 13.79 -8.61 13.05
N MET A 169 14.44 -8.59 11.89
CA MET A 169 13.95 -9.27 10.70
C MET A 169 13.80 -10.78 10.92
N LYS A 170 14.77 -11.42 11.59
CA LYS A 170 14.66 -12.86 11.94
C LYS A 170 13.51 -13.14 12.92
N ALA A 171 13.28 -12.26 13.89
CA ALA A 171 12.17 -12.41 14.82
C ALA A 171 10.82 -12.30 14.09
N ILE A 172 10.71 -11.35 13.16
CA ILE A 172 9.54 -11.19 12.29
C ILE A 172 9.36 -12.42 11.41
N ASP A 173 10.40 -12.88 10.71
CA ASP A 173 10.35 -14.07 9.84
C ASP A 173 9.86 -15.32 10.61
N LYS A 174 10.31 -15.48 11.86
CA LYS A 174 9.87 -16.59 12.73
C LYS A 174 8.38 -16.51 13.06
N LEU A 175 7.82 -15.31 13.26
CA LEU A 175 6.38 -15.16 13.45
C LEU A 175 5.62 -15.38 12.14
N LEU A 176 6.11 -14.82 11.03
CA LEU A 176 5.51 -14.98 9.71
C LEU A 176 5.39 -16.46 9.31
N ASP A 177 6.33 -17.31 9.74
CA ASP A 177 6.24 -18.77 9.54
C ASP A 177 4.92 -19.38 10.06
N LYS A 178 4.31 -18.82 11.12
CA LYS A 178 2.98 -19.24 11.59
C LYS A 178 1.93 -18.98 10.52
N GLY A 179 1.87 -17.77 9.96
CA GLY A 179 0.92 -17.38 8.91
C GLY A 179 1.19 -17.99 7.53
N LEU A 180 2.44 -18.42 7.28
CA LEU A 180 2.85 -19.06 6.03
C LEU A 180 2.61 -20.57 6.01
N LYS A 181 2.68 -21.25 7.17
CA LYS A 181 2.74 -22.72 7.23
C LYS A 181 1.72 -23.37 8.18
N GLN A 182 1.24 -22.67 9.20
CA GLN A 182 0.45 -23.26 10.29
C GLN A 182 -0.99 -22.77 10.31
N LEU A 183 -1.19 -21.46 10.11
CA LEU A 183 -2.50 -20.83 10.13
C LEU A 183 -3.09 -20.75 8.73
N VAL A 184 -4.37 -21.10 8.65
CA VAL A 184 -5.20 -21.05 7.45
C VAL A 184 -6.44 -20.20 7.74
N TRP A 185 -7.20 -19.80 6.72
CA TRP A 185 -8.36 -18.92 6.93
C TRP A 185 -9.46 -19.53 7.81
N LYS A 186 -9.64 -20.84 7.76
CA LYS A 186 -10.55 -21.59 8.66
C LYS A 186 -10.02 -21.81 10.09
N SER A 187 -8.78 -21.40 10.40
CA SER A 187 -8.27 -21.49 11.78
C SER A 187 -9.11 -20.64 12.75
N PRO A 188 -9.14 -20.94 14.06
CA PRO A 188 -9.86 -20.14 15.04
C PRO A 188 -9.47 -18.65 14.99
N ASP A 189 -10.45 -17.76 15.13
CA ASP A 189 -10.20 -16.31 15.07
C ASP A 189 -9.22 -15.84 16.14
N VAL A 190 -9.28 -16.40 17.34
CA VAL A 190 -8.36 -16.09 18.45
C VAL A 190 -6.90 -16.33 18.05
N ASP A 191 -6.61 -17.43 17.35
CA ASP A 191 -5.26 -17.77 16.91
C ASP A 191 -4.77 -16.81 15.81
N LYS A 192 -5.66 -16.47 14.87
CA LYS A 192 -5.37 -15.51 13.79
C LYS A 192 -5.12 -14.12 14.37
N GLU A 193 -5.94 -13.66 15.31
CA GLU A 193 -5.82 -12.35 15.95
C GLU A 193 -4.57 -12.24 16.82
N SER A 194 -4.24 -13.27 17.60
CA SER A 194 -2.99 -13.33 18.36
C SER A 194 -1.78 -13.24 17.43
N PHE A 195 -1.75 -14.03 16.36
CA PHE A 195 -0.69 -13.97 15.36
C PHE A 195 -0.56 -12.58 14.71
N ILE A 196 -1.69 -12.00 14.27
CA ILE A 196 -1.71 -10.68 13.62
C ILE A 196 -1.19 -9.62 14.58
N SER A 197 -1.66 -9.61 15.83
CA SER A 197 -1.27 -8.63 16.84
C SER A 197 0.23 -8.71 17.19
N GLU A 198 0.74 -9.92 17.46
CA GLU A 198 2.17 -10.16 17.75
C GLU A 198 3.06 -9.73 16.59
N THR A 199 2.69 -10.13 15.37
CA THR A 199 3.47 -9.83 14.16
C THR A 199 3.45 -8.34 13.85
N ASN A 200 2.28 -7.69 13.98
CA ASN A 200 2.15 -6.25 13.77
C ASN A 200 3.04 -5.47 14.74
N GLY A 201 3.07 -5.85 16.03
CA GLY A 201 3.92 -5.19 17.03
C GLY A 201 5.40 -5.17 16.63
N LEU A 202 5.95 -6.33 16.23
CA LEU A 202 7.36 -6.42 15.82
C LEU A 202 7.65 -5.70 14.50
N VAL A 203 6.74 -5.81 13.53
CA VAL A 203 6.90 -5.15 12.22
C VAL A 203 6.84 -3.63 12.37
N VAL A 204 5.95 -3.11 13.22
CA VAL A 204 5.86 -1.68 13.55
C VAL A 204 7.14 -1.19 14.22
N GLU A 205 7.68 -1.93 15.19
CA GLU A 205 8.94 -1.55 15.84
C GLU A 205 10.08 -1.49 14.81
N ALA A 206 10.28 -2.55 14.02
CA ALA A 206 11.36 -2.61 13.03
C ALA A 206 11.21 -1.53 11.94
N TYR A 207 9.99 -1.31 11.46
CA TYR A 207 9.70 -0.31 10.44
C TYR A 207 9.97 1.10 10.96
N LYS A 208 9.52 1.41 12.18
CA LYS A 208 9.80 2.69 12.83
C LYS A 208 11.30 2.91 12.98
N THR A 209 12.03 1.91 13.45
CA THR A 209 13.50 1.96 13.59
C THR A 209 14.20 2.26 12.27
N LEU A 210 13.87 1.53 11.20
CA LEU A 210 14.45 1.78 9.88
C LEU A 210 14.08 3.18 9.38
N ASN A 211 12.81 3.58 9.49
CA ASN A 211 12.36 4.88 9.00
C ASN A 211 13.05 6.04 9.72
N GLU A 212 13.24 5.94 11.04
CA GLU A 212 13.93 6.96 11.83
C GLU A 212 15.41 7.08 11.42
N MET A 213 16.10 5.96 11.18
CA MET A 213 17.45 5.97 10.60
C MET A 213 17.48 6.66 9.23
N LYS A 214 16.52 6.34 8.34
CA LYS A 214 16.43 6.95 7.02
C LYS A 214 16.16 8.45 7.10
N VAL A 215 15.27 8.89 8.00
CA VAL A 215 14.99 10.32 8.22
C VAL A 215 16.25 11.02 8.71
N ASN A 216 16.97 10.46 9.69
CA ASN A 216 18.22 11.02 10.19
C ASN A 216 19.29 11.12 9.10
N MET A 217 19.46 10.08 8.28
CA MET A 217 20.36 10.11 7.13
C MET A 217 19.99 11.20 6.12
N LYS A 218 18.69 11.34 5.79
CA LYS A 218 18.21 12.41 4.90
C LYS A 218 18.43 13.81 5.48
N SER A 219 18.26 13.99 6.78
CA SER A 219 18.55 15.27 7.45
C SER A 219 20.03 15.63 7.37
N ILE A 220 20.93 14.66 7.54
CA ILE A 220 22.37 14.85 7.35
C ILE A 220 22.67 15.26 5.90
N ILE A 221 22.11 14.56 4.91
CA ILE A 221 22.28 14.91 3.49
C ILE A 221 21.74 16.32 3.20
N SER A 222 20.62 16.72 3.82
CA SER A 222 20.06 18.07 3.70
C SER A 222 21.01 19.15 4.21
N ILE A 223 21.71 18.91 5.32
CA ILE A 223 22.75 19.83 5.82
C ILE A 223 23.89 19.97 4.80
N LEU A 224 24.39 18.86 4.26
CA LEU A 224 25.46 18.87 3.25
C LEU A 224 25.04 19.63 1.97
N ASN A 225 23.80 19.45 1.53
CA ASN A 225 23.27 20.14 0.37
C ASN A 225 23.15 21.66 0.61
N LYS A 226 22.78 22.08 1.82
CA LYS A 226 22.79 23.51 2.21
C LYS A 226 24.19 24.09 2.18
N TRP A 227 25.19 23.33 2.66
CA TRP A 227 26.58 23.77 2.59
C TRP A 227 27.07 23.93 1.15
N THR A 228 26.74 22.97 0.28
CA THR A 228 27.10 23.01 -1.14
C THR A 228 26.45 24.18 -1.87
N ALA A 229 25.20 24.51 -1.55
CA ALA A 229 24.48 25.64 -2.13
C ALA A 229 25.01 27.03 -1.69
N SER A 230 25.83 27.08 -0.64
CA SER A 230 26.42 28.30 -0.10
C SER A 230 27.96 28.25 -0.16
N PRO A 231 28.55 28.73 -1.26
CA PRO A 231 30.01 28.78 -1.46
C PRO A 231 30.77 29.38 -0.27
N LEU A 232 32.01 28.94 -0.08
CA LEU A 232 32.93 29.47 0.92
C LEU A 232 33.53 30.83 0.52
N ILE A 233 33.31 31.26 -0.72
CA ILE A 233 33.74 32.56 -1.24
C ILE A 233 32.50 33.38 -1.57
N ALA A 234 32.44 34.61 -1.07
CA ALA A 234 31.36 35.54 -1.34
C ALA A 234 31.88 36.79 -2.04
N ARG A 235 31.10 37.25 -3.03
CA ARG A 235 31.17 38.61 -3.57
C ARG A 235 29.75 39.16 -3.58
N ASN A 236 29.46 40.09 -2.67
CA ASN A 236 28.09 40.57 -2.42
C ASN A 236 27.50 41.36 -3.58
N SER A 237 28.34 41.91 -4.46
CA SER A 237 27.89 42.58 -5.68
C SER A 237 28.92 42.45 -6.79
N MET A 238 28.44 42.04 -7.96
CA MET A 238 29.18 42.05 -9.21
C MET A 238 29.52 43.48 -9.67
N SER A 239 28.69 44.46 -9.33
CA SER A 239 28.86 45.87 -9.71
C SER A 239 29.69 46.68 -8.72
N LYS A 240 29.94 46.15 -7.52
CA LYS A 240 30.80 46.81 -6.53
C LYS A 240 32.27 46.62 -6.91
N THR A 241 32.94 47.74 -7.12
CA THR A 241 34.40 47.79 -7.20
C THR A 241 34.95 47.78 -5.78
N TYR A 242 35.68 46.73 -5.44
CA TYR A 242 36.31 46.60 -4.14
C TYR A 242 37.74 47.14 -4.18
N ASN A 243 38.14 47.89 -3.16
CA ASN A 243 39.57 47.90 -2.79
C ASN A 243 39.87 46.62 -1.99
N PHE A 244 41.13 46.16 -2.03
CA PHE A 244 41.52 44.88 -1.43
C PHE A 244 41.20 44.79 0.07
N ALA A 245 41.44 45.87 0.83
CA ALA A 245 41.20 45.90 2.27
C ALA A 245 39.70 45.74 2.61
N SER A 246 38.82 46.45 1.90
CA SER A 246 37.38 46.36 2.09
C SER A 246 36.80 44.99 1.69
N TYR A 247 37.37 44.35 0.65
CA TYR A 247 37.00 42.97 0.31
C TYR A 247 37.41 41.99 1.41
N MET A 248 38.66 42.07 1.88
CA MET A 248 39.18 41.17 2.91
C MET A 248 38.39 41.27 4.21
N GLU A 249 37.94 42.47 4.60
CA GLU A 249 37.11 42.65 5.79
C GLU A 249 35.71 42.01 5.64
N GLU A 250 35.02 42.24 4.52
CA GLU A 250 33.73 41.61 4.24
C GLU A 250 33.84 40.09 4.13
N HIS A 251 34.90 39.62 3.46
CA HIS A 251 35.16 38.20 3.28
C HIS A 251 35.49 37.51 4.61
N ALA A 252 36.26 38.14 5.50
CA ALA A 252 36.55 37.61 6.83
C ALA A 252 35.26 37.42 7.66
N LYS A 253 34.36 38.42 7.66
CA LYS A 253 33.04 38.33 8.32
C LYS A 253 32.17 37.22 7.72
N PHE A 254 32.18 37.08 6.40
CA PHE A 254 31.47 36.01 5.71
C PHE A 254 32.02 34.63 6.11
N LEU A 255 33.35 34.45 6.11
CA LEU A 255 34.01 33.21 6.52
C LEU A 255 33.72 32.85 7.98
N GLU A 256 33.71 33.82 8.89
CA GLU A 256 33.34 33.60 10.29
C GLU A 256 31.90 33.04 10.40
N ASN A 257 30.97 33.62 9.66
CA ASN A 257 29.58 33.14 9.61
C ASN A 257 29.48 31.73 8.98
N ARG A 258 30.23 31.45 7.90
CA ARG A 258 30.26 30.12 7.28
C ARG A 258 30.88 29.07 8.21
N GLN A 259 31.97 29.41 8.90
CA GLN A 259 32.60 28.52 9.87
C GLN A 259 31.65 28.19 11.01
N LYS A 260 30.88 29.18 11.50
CA LYS A 260 29.84 28.96 12.50
C LYS A 260 28.74 28.02 11.99
N ASP A 261 28.20 28.26 10.80
CA ASP A 261 27.17 27.40 10.19
C ASP A 261 27.64 25.95 10.02
N ILE A 262 28.86 25.73 9.53
CA ILE A 262 29.44 24.39 9.39
C ILE A 262 29.65 23.74 10.76
N THR A 263 30.11 24.50 11.76
CA THR A 263 30.32 24.00 13.12
C THR A 263 29.00 23.59 13.77
N ASP A 264 27.96 24.41 13.63
CA ASP A 264 26.63 24.13 14.19
C ASP A 264 25.97 22.95 13.46
N GLY A 265 26.05 22.89 12.13
CA GLY A 265 25.59 21.72 11.36
C GLY A 265 26.36 20.43 11.71
N GLY A 266 27.66 20.52 12.04
CA GLY A 266 28.43 19.40 12.58
C GLY A 266 27.86 18.85 13.88
N LYS A 267 27.41 19.71 14.80
CA LYS A 267 26.72 19.29 16.04
C LYS A 267 25.39 18.60 15.73
N GLU A 268 24.62 19.12 14.78
CA GLU A 268 23.36 18.50 14.34
C GLU A 268 23.59 17.12 13.74
N ILE A 269 24.60 16.96 12.88
CA ILE A 269 24.99 15.66 12.31
C ILE A 269 25.30 14.64 13.41
N HIS A 270 26.09 15.03 14.41
CA HIS A 270 26.36 14.17 15.57
C HIS A 270 25.09 13.82 16.35
N SER A 271 24.14 14.76 16.49
CA SER A 271 22.85 14.53 17.11
C SER A 271 22.02 13.49 16.35
N TYR A 272 21.95 13.59 15.01
CA TYR A 272 21.24 12.62 14.16
C TYR A 272 21.88 11.22 14.17
N LEU A 273 23.21 11.13 14.19
CA LEU A 273 23.91 9.85 14.36
C LEU A 273 23.64 9.24 15.74
N LYS A 274 23.60 10.07 16.80
CA LYS A 274 23.26 9.63 18.15
C LYS A 274 21.82 9.10 18.21
N ALA A 275 20.85 9.86 17.68
CA ALA A 275 19.45 9.44 17.62
C ALA A 275 19.27 8.11 16.86
N SER A 276 19.98 7.93 15.74
CA SER A 276 19.97 6.67 14.99
C SER A 276 20.46 5.48 15.82
N ASN A 277 21.51 5.68 16.63
CA ASN A 277 22.05 4.63 17.50
C ASN A 277 21.09 4.29 18.65
N GLU A 278 20.45 5.30 19.23
CA GLU A 278 19.50 5.15 20.35
C GLU A 278 18.28 4.32 19.95
N VAL A 279 17.74 4.58 18.76
CA VAL A 279 16.58 3.84 18.22
C VAL A 279 16.91 2.39 17.92
N LEU A 280 18.13 2.13 17.43
CA LEU A 280 18.62 0.77 17.20
C LEU A 280 18.88 -0.01 18.50
N LYS A 281 19.13 0.69 19.63
CA LYS A 281 19.53 0.09 20.91
C LYS A 281 20.77 -0.82 20.78
N VAL A 282 21.67 -0.53 19.84
CA VAL A 282 22.90 -1.31 19.58
C VAL A 282 24.10 -0.61 20.19
N SER A 283 25.02 -1.39 20.77
CA SER A 283 26.29 -0.87 21.29
C SER A 283 27.07 -0.09 20.23
N LYS A 284 27.61 1.08 20.61
CA LYS A 284 28.48 1.90 19.75
C LYS A 284 29.75 1.17 19.29
N GLY A 285 30.15 0.11 20.00
CA GLY A 285 31.28 -0.73 19.62
C GLY A 285 30.93 -1.84 18.61
N ALA A 286 29.66 -2.05 18.30
CA ALA A 286 29.23 -3.15 17.44
C ALA A 286 29.78 -2.98 16.00
N PRO A 287 30.31 -4.06 15.38
CA PRO A 287 30.84 -3.98 14.02
C PRO A 287 29.83 -3.44 13.00
N ALA A 288 28.56 -3.85 13.10
CA ALA A 288 27.49 -3.38 12.23
C ALA A 288 27.24 -1.87 12.38
N TRP A 289 27.29 -1.35 13.61
CA TRP A 289 27.13 0.08 13.85
C TRP A 289 28.32 0.88 13.31
N ARG A 290 29.54 0.39 13.51
CA ARG A 290 30.75 1.01 12.94
C ARG A 290 30.70 1.06 11.42
N ALA A 291 30.24 0.00 10.77
CA ALA A 291 30.07 -0.02 9.31
C ALA A 291 29.05 1.01 8.82
N TYR A 292 27.94 1.19 9.54
CA TYR A 292 26.97 2.25 9.24
C TYR A 292 27.56 3.64 9.45
N VAL A 293 28.29 3.88 10.55
CA VAL A 293 28.97 5.16 10.79
C VAL A 293 30.02 5.44 9.71
N GLU A 294 30.76 4.44 9.25
CA GLU A 294 31.73 4.60 8.17
C GLU A 294 31.05 4.96 6.84
N HIS A 295 29.91 4.33 6.53
CA HIS A 295 29.10 4.71 5.38
C HIS A 295 28.64 6.18 5.46
N MET A 296 28.15 6.61 6.63
CA MET A 296 27.77 7.99 6.86
C MET A 296 28.98 8.94 6.75
N ASN A 297 30.16 8.53 7.23
CA ASN A 297 31.40 9.28 7.07
C ASN A 297 31.76 9.47 5.59
N GLY A 298 31.61 8.43 4.76
CA GLY A 298 31.77 8.53 3.31
C GLY A 298 30.85 9.58 2.67
N ILE A 299 29.57 9.61 3.07
CA ILE A 299 28.61 10.63 2.63
C ILE A 299 29.06 12.04 3.06
N LEU A 300 29.51 12.19 4.30
CA LEU A 300 29.98 13.47 4.84
C LEU A 300 31.21 13.99 4.09
N VAL A 301 32.20 13.13 3.86
CA VAL A 301 33.43 13.49 3.12
C VAL A 301 33.08 13.92 1.69
N ALA A 302 32.20 13.20 1.01
CA ALA A 302 31.74 13.57 -0.32
C ALA A 302 31.05 14.94 -0.33
N GLY A 303 30.10 15.19 0.59
CA GLY A 303 29.40 16.47 0.65
C GLY A 303 30.29 17.66 1.01
N ILE A 304 31.32 17.46 1.85
CA ILE A 304 32.33 18.50 2.12
C ILE A 304 33.17 18.77 0.87
N ALA A 305 33.59 17.72 0.15
CA ALA A 305 34.31 17.89 -1.11
C ALA A 305 33.47 18.63 -2.15
N ASP A 306 32.18 18.30 -2.28
CA ASP A 306 31.24 18.99 -3.17
C ASP A 306 31.10 20.47 -2.81
N THR A 307 31.10 20.80 -1.52
CA THR A 307 31.09 22.20 -1.05
C THR A 307 32.33 22.97 -1.50
N VAL A 308 33.51 22.35 -1.43
CA VAL A 308 34.76 22.95 -1.92
C VAL A 308 34.71 23.12 -3.45
N VAL A 309 34.28 22.09 -4.18
CA VAL A 309 34.15 22.14 -5.64
C VAL A 309 33.18 23.24 -6.07
N ALA A 310 32.01 23.35 -5.45
CA ALA A 310 31.04 24.40 -5.71
C ALA A 310 31.63 25.80 -5.45
N SER A 311 32.44 25.93 -4.39
CA SER A 311 33.12 27.19 -4.06
C SER A 311 34.19 27.59 -5.08
N LEU A 312 34.96 26.61 -5.57
CA LEU A 312 35.96 26.83 -6.62
C LEU A 312 35.31 27.15 -7.96
N ALA A 313 34.20 26.48 -8.30
CA ALA A 313 33.42 26.76 -9.49
C ALA A 313 32.84 28.19 -9.44
N PHE A 314 32.31 28.60 -8.28
CA PHE A 314 31.86 29.97 -8.07
C PHE A 314 32.99 30.98 -8.31
N LEU A 315 34.18 30.75 -7.75
CA LEU A 315 35.35 31.59 -7.97
C LEU A 315 35.77 31.64 -9.45
N LEU A 316 35.80 30.48 -10.12
CA LEU A 316 36.14 30.39 -11.53
C LEU A 316 35.24 31.27 -12.39
N GLY A 317 33.93 31.26 -12.12
CA GLY A 317 32.97 32.14 -12.80
C GLY A 317 33.17 33.64 -12.53
N GLN A 318 33.96 34.01 -11.52
CA GLN A 318 34.35 35.42 -11.30
C GLN A 318 35.61 35.84 -12.04
N ILE A 319 36.43 34.89 -12.51
CA ILE A 319 37.77 35.17 -13.04
C ILE A 319 37.98 34.70 -14.49
N ASP A 320 37.21 33.72 -14.96
CA ASP A 320 37.32 33.20 -16.32
C ASP A 320 36.70 34.20 -17.31
N PRO A 321 37.50 34.86 -18.17
CA PRO A 321 36.98 35.83 -19.13
C PRO A 321 35.89 35.24 -20.03
N LYS A 322 35.95 33.94 -20.34
CA LYS A 322 34.95 33.27 -21.18
C LYS A 322 33.58 33.16 -20.50
N GLN A 323 33.53 33.09 -19.18
CA GLN A 323 32.28 33.02 -18.39
C GLN A 323 31.75 34.39 -18.00
N ILE A 324 32.58 35.45 -18.10
CA ILE A 324 32.23 36.83 -17.72
C ILE A 324 31.64 37.61 -18.91
N THR A 325 31.94 37.20 -20.15
CA THR A 325 31.48 37.89 -21.38
C THR A 325 30.16 37.39 -21.97
N GLU A 326 29.49 36.40 -21.36
CA GLU A 326 28.09 36.01 -21.63
C GLU A 326 27.14 36.61 -20.59
#